data_AF-A0A8B7QXN2-F1
#
_entry.id   AF-A0A8B7QXN2-F1
#
_cell.length_a   1.000
_cell.length_b   1.000
_cell.length_c   1.000
_cell.angle_alpha   90.00
_cell.angle_beta   90.00
_cell.angle_gamma   90.00
#
_symmetry.space_group_name_H-M   'P 1'
#
loop_
_entity.id
_entity.type
_entity.pdbx_description
1 polymer ?
#
loop_
_entity_poly.entity_id
_entity_poly.type
_entity_poly.pdbx_seq_one_letter_code
_entity_poly.pdbx_strand_id
1 'polypeptide(L)'
;MDNQDDPQAIIWDILTGQKKRGFHCESSAHWPIFKWSHDGKFFARMTLDTLSIYETPSMGLLDKKSLKISGIKDFSWSPGGNIIAFWVPEDKDIPARVTLMQLPTRQEIRVRNLFNVVDCKLHWQKNGDYLCVKVDRTPKGTQGVVTNFEIFRMREKQVPVDVVEMKEPIIAFAWEPNGSKFAVLHGETPRISVSFYHVKSNGKIDLISK
;
A
#
# COMPACT_ATOMS: atom_id res chain seq x y z
N MET A 1 -37.33 -0.89 -3.10
CA MET A 1 -36.94 -2.04 -3.93
C MET A 1 -35.75 -1.56 -4.73
N ASP A 2 -34.54 -1.94 -4.32
CA ASP A 2 -33.32 -1.51 -5.02
C ASP A 2 -33.27 -2.25 -6.35
N ASN A 3 -33.28 -1.50 -7.46
CA ASN A 3 -33.13 -2.08 -8.78
C ASN A 3 -31.70 -2.62 -8.91
N GLN A 4 -31.51 -3.80 -9.51
CA GLN A 4 -30.17 -4.38 -9.72
C GLN A 4 -29.24 -3.48 -10.56
N ASP A 5 -29.80 -2.53 -11.31
CA ASP A 5 -29.08 -1.54 -12.10
C ASP A 5 -28.65 -0.30 -11.31
N ASP A 6 -29.14 -0.09 -10.09
CA ASP A 6 -28.80 1.09 -9.32
C ASP A 6 -27.33 1.05 -8.84
N PRO A 7 -26.59 2.17 -8.99
CA PRO A 7 -25.21 2.22 -8.55
C PRO A 7 -25.13 2.11 -7.02
N GLN A 8 -24.43 1.08 -6.55
CA GLN A 8 -24.25 0.80 -5.13
C GLN A 8 -23.34 1.81 -4.42
N ALA A 9 -22.45 2.47 -5.17
CA ALA A 9 -21.63 3.56 -4.64
C ALA A 9 -21.73 4.79 -5.54
N ILE A 10 -21.89 5.96 -4.92
CA ILE A 10 -22.05 7.23 -5.62
C ILE A 10 -21.03 8.23 -5.09
N ILE A 11 -20.29 8.85 -6.00
CA ILE A 11 -19.41 9.99 -5.72
C ILE A 11 -20.19 11.27 -5.96
N TRP A 12 -20.17 12.15 -4.95
CA TRP A 12 -20.85 13.44 -4.93
C TRP A 12 -19.84 14.56 -4.89
N ASP A 13 -20.21 15.69 -5.46
CA ASP A 13 -19.54 16.96 -5.23
C ASP A 13 -19.92 17.50 -3.84
N ILE A 14 -18.95 17.66 -2.96
CA ILE A 14 -19.22 18.06 -1.58
C ILE A 14 -19.71 19.51 -1.44
N LEU A 15 -19.39 20.39 -2.39
CA LEU A 15 -19.75 21.81 -2.32
C LEU A 15 -21.13 22.07 -2.92
N THR A 16 -21.42 21.42 -4.05
CA THR A 16 -22.66 21.64 -4.80
C THR A 16 -23.73 20.59 -4.50
N GLY A 17 -23.38 19.47 -3.86
CA GLY A 17 -24.26 18.33 -3.65
C GLY A 17 -24.63 17.59 -4.94
N GLN A 18 -23.99 17.91 -6.07
CA GLN A 18 -24.30 17.27 -7.35
C GLN A 18 -23.73 15.86 -7.42
N LYS A 19 -24.55 14.91 -7.90
CA LYS A 19 -24.09 13.55 -8.23
C LYS A 19 -23.06 13.63 -9.36
N LYS A 20 -21.83 13.21 -9.09
CA LYS A 20 -20.77 13.20 -10.10
C LYS A 20 -20.73 11.89 -10.86
N ARG A 21 -20.65 10.75 -10.15
CA ARG A 21 -20.58 9.43 -10.79
C ARG A 21 -21.10 8.31 -9.89
N GLY A 22 -21.84 7.37 -10.47
CA GLY A 22 -22.25 6.13 -9.82
C GLY A 22 -21.38 4.95 -10.27
N PHE A 23 -21.20 3.98 -9.38
CA PHE A 23 -20.41 2.77 -9.58
C PHE A 23 -21.17 1.55 -9.04
N HIS A 24 -21.11 0.47 -9.79
CA HIS A 24 -21.50 -0.85 -9.32
C HIS A 24 -20.34 -1.46 -8.55
N CYS A 25 -20.60 -1.89 -7.32
CA CYS A 25 -19.61 -2.56 -6.49
C CYS A 25 -19.77 -4.07 -6.64
N GLU A 26 -18.66 -4.78 -6.66
CA GLU A 26 -18.68 -6.24 -6.54
C GLU A 26 -18.81 -6.60 -5.06
N SER A 27 -19.42 -7.74 -4.76
CA SER A 27 -19.67 -8.22 -3.39
C SER A 27 -18.40 -8.43 -2.56
N SER A 28 -17.23 -8.50 -3.20
CA SER A 28 -15.90 -8.67 -2.58
C SER A 28 -15.14 -7.36 -2.34
N ALA A 29 -15.75 -6.20 -2.57
CA ALA A 29 -15.08 -4.92 -2.38
C ALA A 29 -14.83 -4.61 -0.90
N HIS A 30 -13.57 -4.53 -0.49
CA HIS A 30 -13.20 -4.11 0.86
C HIS A 30 -13.26 -2.58 1.00
N TRP A 31 -13.85 -2.09 2.10
CA TRP A 31 -13.84 -0.67 2.43
C TRP A 31 -12.43 -0.21 2.85
N PRO A 32 -11.94 0.98 2.41
CA PRO A 32 -12.60 1.90 1.48
C PRO A 32 -12.45 1.49 0.01
N ILE A 33 -13.57 1.55 -0.73
CA ILE A 33 -13.64 1.16 -2.15
C ILE A 33 -12.88 2.15 -3.03
N PHE A 34 -13.00 3.45 -2.73
CA PHE A 34 -12.30 4.51 -3.43
C PHE A 34 -11.22 5.08 -2.53
N LYS A 35 -9.98 5.10 -3.03
CA LYS A 35 -8.84 5.74 -2.36
C LYS A 35 -8.40 6.93 -3.22
N TRP A 36 -8.22 8.08 -2.59
CA TRP A 36 -7.92 9.35 -3.26
C TRP A 36 -6.43 9.68 -3.22
N SER A 37 -5.92 10.34 -4.28
CA SER A 37 -4.59 10.92 -4.27
C SER A 37 -4.51 12.06 -3.26
N HIS A 38 -3.31 12.35 -2.77
CA HIS A 38 -3.07 13.39 -1.76
C HIS A 38 -3.58 14.79 -2.17
N ASP A 39 -3.58 15.09 -3.48
CA ASP A 39 -4.00 16.37 -4.07
C ASP A 39 -5.45 16.36 -4.57
N GLY A 40 -6.16 15.23 -4.42
CA GLY A 40 -7.54 15.07 -4.88
C GLY A 40 -7.71 15.05 -6.40
N LYS A 41 -6.63 15.10 -7.19
CA LYS A 41 -6.68 15.08 -8.67
C LYS A 41 -7.06 13.71 -9.23
N PHE A 42 -6.81 12.66 -8.46
CA PHE A 42 -7.10 11.29 -8.85
C PHE A 42 -7.79 10.55 -7.73
N PHE A 43 -8.58 9.54 -8.11
CA PHE A 43 -8.98 8.49 -7.20
C PHE A 43 -8.89 7.16 -7.91
N ALA A 44 -8.71 6.09 -7.15
CA ALA A 44 -8.61 4.76 -7.69
C ALA A 44 -9.51 3.80 -6.95
N ARG A 45 -9.93 2.76 -7.68
CA ARG A 45 -10.67 1.60 -7.18
C ARG A 45 -10.04 0.35 -7.76
N MET A 46 -9.95 -0.70 -6.95
CA MET A 46 -9.53 -2.02 -7.39
C MET A 46 -10.72 -2.98 -7.50
N THR A 47 -10.65 -3.88 -8.46
CA THR A 47 -11.36 -5.18 -8.46
C THR A 47 -10.30 -6.28 -8.35
N LEU A 48 -10.68 -7.57 -8.44
CA LEU A 48 -9.72 -8.68 -8.29
C LEU A 48 -8.52 -8.61 -9.27
N ASP A 49 -8.73 -8.12 -10.49
CA ASP A 49 -7.71 -8.16 -11.55
C ASP A 49 -7.46 -6.81 -12.22
N THR A 50 -8.03 -5.73 -11.68
CA THR A 50 -7.99 -4.42 -12.33
C THR A 50 -7.84 -3.30 -11.32
N LEU A 51 -6.95 -2.36 -11.62
CA LEU A 51 -6.85 -1.07 -10.93
C LEU A 51 -7.34 0.02 -11.88
N SER A 52 -8.48 0.63 -11.54
CA SER A 52 -9.07 1.72 -12.30
C SER A 52 -8.72 3.04 -11.62
N ILE A 53 -8.05 3.92 -12.35
CA ILE A 53 -7.68 5.26 -11.89
C ILE A 53 -8.53 6.27 -12.65
N TYR A 54 -9.13 7.20 -11.93
CA TYR A 54 -10.01 8.22 -12.45
C TYR A 54 -9.43 9.60 -12.17
N GLU A 55 -9.69 10.54 -13.07
CA GLU A 55 -9.27 11.94 -12.95
C GLU A 55 -10.42 12.81 -12.47
N THR A 56 -10.12 13.78 -11.61
CA THR A 56 -11.05 14.86 -11.27
C THR A 56 -10.71 16.12 -12.07
N PRO A 57 -11.70 16.97 -12.40
CA PRO A 57 -13.11 16.91 -12.00
C PRO A 57 -14.01 16.07 -12.92
N SER A 58 -13.49 15.56 -14.05
CA SER A 58 -14.28 14.87 -15.07
C SER A 58 -14.87 13.53 -14.59
N MET A 59 -14.29 12.95 -13.53
CA MET A 59 -14.54 11.58 -13.07
C MET A 59 -14.30 10.54 -14.16
N GLY A 60 -13.59 10.90 -15.23
CA GLY A 60 -13.25 10.02 -16.34
C GLY A 60 -12.15 9.05 -15.96
N LEU A 61 -12.06 7.93 -16.65
CA LEU A 61 -10.95 6.99 -16.48
C LEU A 61 -9.68 7.63 -17.06
N LEU A 62 -8.60 7.66 -16.29
CA LEU A 62 -7.30 8.15 -16.75
C LEU A 62 -6.93 7.40 -18.04
N ASP A 63 -6.45 8.11 -19.06
CA ASP A 63 -6.17 7.62 -20.43
C ASP A 63 -7.27 6.73 -21.04
N LYS A 64 -8.51 6.84 -20.57
CA LYS A 64 -9.66 6.02 -20.97
C LYS A 64 -9.43 4.50 -20.78
N LYS A 65 -8.45 4.08 -19.96
CA LYS A 65 -8.09 2.67 -19.79
C LYS A 65 -7.69 2.31 -18.36
N SER A 66 -8.27 1.22 -17.85
CA SER A 66 -7.89 0.63 -16.56
C SER A 66 -6.60 -0.18 -16.68
N LEU A 67 -5.86 -0.29 -15.58
CA LEU A 67 -4.67 -1.13 -15.49
C LEU A 67 -5.11 -2.57 -15.21
N LYS A 68 -4.76 -3.50 -16.09
CA LYS A 68 -4.97 -4.93 -15.85
C LYS A 68 -3.83 -5.44 -14.95
N ILE A 69 -4.14 -5.66 -13.68
CA ILE A 69 -3.19 -6.12 -12.66
C ILE A 69 -3.81 -7.35 -12.01
N SER A 70 -3.53 -8.51 -12.61
CA SER A 70 -4.11 -9.77 -12.17
C SER A 70 -3.71 -10.10 -10.74
N GLY A 71 -4.69 -10.46 -9.92
CA GLY A 71 -4.50 -10.84 -8.52
C GLY A 71 -4.10 -9.71 -7.57
N ILE A 72 -4.35 -8.44 -7.90
CA ILE A 72 -4.05 -7.31 -7.00
C ILE A 72 -4.77 -7.50 -5.65
N LYS A 73 -4.02 -7.42 -4.55
CA LYS A 73 -4.55 -7.67 -3.20
C LYS A 73 -4.79 -6.40 -2.40
N ASP A 74 -3.93 -5.40 -2.54
CA ASP A 74 -4.15 -4.09 -1.95
C ASP A 74 -3.37 -3.03 -2.73
N PHE A 75 -3.80 -1.77 -2.57
CA PHE A 75 -3.09 -0.60 -3.03
C PHE A 75 -3.27 0.58 -2.08
N SER A 76 -2.34 1.52 -2.10
CA SER A 76 -2.43 2.77 -1.35
C SER A 76 -1.71 3.90 -2.06
N TRP A 77 -2.20 5.11 -1.83
CA TRP A 77 -1.58 6.33 -2.34
C TRP A 77 -0.49 6.82 -1.41
N SER A 78 0.59 7.34 -1.97
CA SER A 78 1.53 8.15 -1.22
C SER A 78 0.83 9.42 -0.71
N PRO A 79 0.97 9.77 0.58
CA PRO A 79 0.35 10.96 1.14
C PRO A 79 1.08 12.26 0.74
N GLY A 80 2.26 12.19 0.12
CA GLY A 80 3.05 13.35 -0.29
C GLY A 80 3.38 13.38 -1.79
N GLY A 81 2.73 12.56 -2.61
CA GLY A 81 2.95 12.54 -4.05
C GLY A 81 1.95 11.68 -4.80
N ASN A 82 1.88 11.86 -6.11
CA ASN A 82 1.01 11.08 -6.99
C ASN A 82 1.68 9.75 -7.37
N ILE A 83 1.89 8.90 -6.36
CA ILE A 83 2.45 7.56 -6.48
C ILE A 83 1.46 6.59 -5.86
N ILE A 84 1.19 5.48 -6.55
CA ILE A 84 0.45 4.34 -6.03
C ILE A 84 1.45 3.23 -5.69
N ALA A 85 1.36 2.69 -4.48
CA ALA A 85 1.92 1.39 -4.15
C ALA A 85 0.82 0.34 -4.28
N PHE A 86 1.11 -0.78 -4.92
CA PHE A 86 0.23 -1.95 -4.91
C PHE A 86 1.05 -3.22 -4.82
N TRP A 87 0.41 -4.31 -4.42
CA TRP A 87 1.07 -5.60 -4.36
C TRP A 87 0.22 -6.72 -4.95
N VAL A 88 0.91 -7.71 -5.51
CA VAL A 88 0.35 -8.92 -6.09
C VAL A 88 1.04 -10.11 -5.40
N PRO A 89 0.27 -11.11 -4.93
CA PRO A 89 0.81 -12.31 -4.30
C PRO A 89 1.52 -13.21 -5.32
N GLU A 90 2.17 -14.25 -4.83
CA GLU A 90 2.75 -15.29 -5.66
C GLU A 90 1.66 -16.02 -6.47
N ASP A 91 1.96 -16.31 -7.73
CA ASP A 91 1.15 -17.16 -8.60
C ASP A 91 2.05 -18.12 -9.37
N LYS A 92 2.00 -19.40 -8.99
CA LYS A 92 2.83 -20.49 -9.55
C LYS A 92 4.32 -20.13 -9.53
N ASP A 93 4.90 -19.86 -10.71
CA ASP A 93 6.31 -19.53 -10.89
C ASP A 93 6.59 -18.02 -10.82
N ILE A 94 5.55 -17.19 -10.66
CA ILE A 94 5.67 -15.73 -10.58
C ILE A 94 5.79 -15.33 -9.09
N PRO A 95 6.88 -14.64 -8.70
CA PRO A 95 7.05 -14.17 -7.32
C PRO A 95 6.02 -13.10 -6.96
N ALA A 96 5.76 -12.96 -5.66
CA ALA A 96 5.03 -11.81 -5.16
C ALA A 96 5.80 -10.55 -5.50
N ARG A 97 5.09 -9.46 -5.81
CA ARG A 97 5.72 -8.19 -6.12
C ARG A 97 5.00 -7.04 -5.47
N VAL A 98 5.79 -6.09 -4.97
CA VAL A 98 5.34 -4.75 -4.61
C VAL A 98 5.82 -3.80 -5.68
N THR A 99 4.89 -3.04 -6.24
CA THR A 99 5.18 -2.07 -7.31
C THR A 99 4.83 -0.67 -6.85
N LEU A 100 5.76 0.25 -7.08
CA LEU A 100 5.56 1.70 -6.98
C LEU A 100 5.36 2.26 -8.38
N MET A 101 4.21 2.85 -8.63
CA MET A 101 3.83 3.43 -9.91
C MET A 101 3.57 4.92 -9.77
N GLN A 102 4.22 5.73 -10.60
CA GLN A 102 4.03 7.17 -10.66
C GLN A 102 2.87 7.54 -11.59
N LEU A 103 2.09 8.54 -11.20
CA LEU A 103 1.01 9.11 -11.99
C LEU A 103 1.28 10.58 -12.36
N PRO A 104 0.82 11.03 -13.53
CA PRO A 104 -0.06 10.32 -14.49
C PRO A 104 0.68 9.39 -15.48
N THR A 105 2.02 9.34 -15.47
CA THR A 105 2.82 8.63 -16.48
C THR A 105 2.64 7.10 -16.48
N ARG A 106 2.11 6.52 -15.39
CA ARG A 106 2.01 5.07 -15.14
C ARG A 106 3.37 4.36 -15.17
N GLN A 107 4.45 5.10 -14.99
CA GLN A 107 5.78 4.55 -14.95
C GLN A 107 6.00 3.82 -13.63
N GLU A 108 6.43 2.56 -13.70
CA GLU A 108 6.89 1.81 -12.52
C GLU A 108 8.27 2.37 -12.10
N ILE A 109 8.31 3.09 -10.98
CA ILE A 109 9.54 3.69 -10.46
C ILE A 109 10.39 2.68 -9.68
N ARG A 110 9.74 1.64 -9.13
CA ARG A 110 10.39 0.57 -8.39
C ARG A 110 9.49 -0.66 -8.34
N VAL A 111 10.09 -1.83 -8.55
CA VAL A 111 9.46 -3.13 -8.35
C VAL A 111 10.33 -3.94 -7.39
N ARG A 112 9.71 -4.54 -6.39
CA ARG A 112 10.37 -5.40 -5.41
C ARG A 112 9.72 -6.78 -5.45
N ASN A 113 10.49 -7.77 -5.92
CA ASN A 113 10.08 -9.17 -5.89
C ASN A 113 10.35 -9.78 -4.51
N LEU A 114 9.43 -10.59 -4.04
CA LEU A 114 9.39 -11.22 -2.73
C LEU A 114 9.03 -12.70 -2.90
N PHE A 115 9.46 -13.54 -1.95
CA PHE A 115 9.28 -15.00 -2.01
C PHE A 115 8.77 -15.56 -0.68
N ASN A 116 7.98 -16.62 -0.77
CA ASN A 116 7.24 -17.24 0.34
C ASN A 116 6.38 -16.23 1.12
N VAL A 117 5.73 -15.30 0.41
CA VAL A 117 4.89 -14.26 1.00
C VAL A 117 3.52 -14.79 1.37
N VAL A 118 3.09 -14.52 2.60
CA VAL A 118 1.73 -14.80 3.09
C VAL A 118 0.85 -13.56 2.99
N ASP A 119 1.34 -12.42 3.49
CA ASP A 119 0.61 -11.15 3.50
C ASP A 119 1.56 -9.95 3.37
N CYS A 120 1.04 -8.86 2.82
CA CYS A 120 1.73 -7.59 2.70
C CYS A 120 0.84 -6.44 3.19
N LYS A 121 1.34 -5.64 4.13
CA LYS A 121 0.68 -4.40 4.59
C LYS A 121 1.52 -3.17 4.25
N LEU A 122 0.86 -2.19 3.64
CA LEU A 122 1.49 -0.95 3.17
C LEU A 122 1.36 0.15 4.23
N HIS A 123 2.48 0.63 4.77
CA HIS A 123 2.54 1.68 5.78
C HIS A 123 3.32 2.89 5.25
N TRP A 124 2.60 3.92 4.81
CA TRP A 124 3.20 5.17 4.39
C TRP A 124 3.57 6.07 5.57
N GLN A 125 4.75 6.68 5.49
CA GLN A 125 5.10 7.82 6.35
C GLN A 125 4.29 9.05 5.89
N LYS A 126 3.91 9.92 6.84
CA LYS A 126 2.91 10.99 6.63
C LYS A 126 3.23 11.98 5.50
N ASN A 127 4.50 12.26 5.23
CA ASN A 127 4.96 13.12 4.13
C ASN A 127 5.24 12.34 2.84
N GLY A 128 5.08 11.01 2.85
CA GLY A 128 5.39 10.14 1.71
C GLY A 128 6.88 9.94 1.49
N ASP A 129 7.74 10.26 2.47
CA ASP A 129 9.19 10.15 2.35
C ASP A 129 9.66 8.68 2.42
N TYR A 130 8.90 7.85 3.13
CA TYR A 130 9.15 6.43 3.31
C TYR A 130 7.86 5.62 3.13
N LEU A 131 8.02 4.42 2.57
CA LEU A 131 7.01 3.37 2.61
C LEU A 131 7.62 2.16 3.31
N CYS A 132 6.98 1.68 4.37
CA CYS A 132 7.27 0.37 4.93
C CYS A 132 6.26 -0.63 4.38
N VAL A 133 6.74 -1.72 3.79
CA VAL A 133 5.92 -2.89 3.51
C VAL A 133 6.22 -3.92 4.59
N LYS A 134 5.22 -4.19 5.45
CA LYS A 134 5.28 -5.33 6.38
C LYS A 134 4.95 -6.59 5.59
N VAL A 135 5.93 -7.47 5.43
CA VAL A 135 5.81 -8.72 4.68
C VAL A 135 5.86 -9.87 5.68
N ASP A 136 4.74 -10.56 5.86
CA ASP A 136 4.71 -11.80 6.62
C ASP A 136 5.06 -12.96 5.69
N ARG A 137 6.08 -13.74 6.06
CA ARG A 137 6.61 -14.86 5.27
C ARG A 137 6.59 -16.15 6.05
N THR A 138 6.43 -17.27 5.35
CA THR A 138 6.63 -18.61 5.91
C THR A 138 7.80 -19.26 5.20
N PRO A 139 9.03 -19.20 5.76
CA PRO A 139 10.20 -19.77 5.12
C PRO A 139 10.04 -21.28 4.94
N LYS A 140 10.52 -21.79 3.79
CA LYS A 140 10.47 -23.23 3.49
C LYS A 140 11.18 -24.03 4.59
N GLY A 141 10.50 -25.01 5.16
CA GLY A 141 11.06 -25.90 6.18
C GLY A 141 10.97 -25.40 7.62
N THR A 142 10.38 -24.23 7.88
CA THR A 142 10.10 -23.74 9.24
C THR A 142 8.60 -23.61 9.50
N GLN A 143 8.14 -23.96 10.71
CA GLN A 143 6.74 -23.84 11.11
C GLN A 143 6.35 -22.42 11.59
N GLY A 144 7.26 -21.46 11.55
CA GLY A 144 7.05 -20.09 12.05
C GLY A 144 6.89 -19.05 10.95
N VAL A 145 6.04 -18.04 11.21
CA VAL A 145 5.95 -16.83 10.39
C VAL A 145 7.07 -15.88 10.81
N VAL A 146 7.84 -15.39 9.84
CA VAL A 146 8.85 -14.35 10.01
C VAL A 146 8.34 -13.09 9.34
N THR A 147 8.49 -11.94 10.00
CA THR A 147 8.06 -10.66 9.44
C THR A 147 9.28 -9.85 8.98
N ASN A 148 9.25 -9.43 7.73
CA ASN A 148 10.23 -8.50 7.17
C ASN A 148 9.58 -7.14 6.94
N PHE A 149 10.22 -6.08 7.41
CA PHE A 149 9.88 -4.72 7.04
C PHE A 149 10.79 -4.28 5.89
N GLU A 150 10.23 -4.16 4.69
CA GLU A 150 10.92 -3.61 3.52
C GLU A 150 10.66 -2.10 3.50
N ILE A 151 11.68 -1.29 3.79
CA ILE A 151 11.60 0.17 3.91
C ILE A 151 12.12 0.82 2.63
N PHE A 152 11.21 1.37 1.84
CA PHE A 152 11.49 2.09 0.61
C PHE A 152 11.76 3.56 0.93
N ARG A 153 12.90 4.06 0.45
CA ARG A 153 13.30 5.47 0.62
C ARG A 153 12.91 6.29 -0.61
N MET A 154 11.75 6.93 -0.55
CA MET A 154 11.09 7.52 -1.72
C MET A 154 11.80 8.76 -2.27
N ARG A 155 12.60 9.44 -1.45
CA ARG A 155 13.33 10.66 -1.81
C ARG A 155 14.73 10.41 -2.38
N GLU A 156 15.20 9.17 -2.30
CA GLU A 156 16.54 8.81 -2.77
C GLU A 156 16.48 8.24 -4.19
N LYS A 157 17.54 8.47 -4.97
CA LYS A 157 17.63 7.99 -6.36
C LYS A 157 17.53 6.47 -6.39
N GLN A 158 16.76 5.93 -7.35
CA GLN A 158 16.48 4.49 -7.51
C GLN A 158 15.63 3.85 -6.38
N VAL A 159 15.12 4.63 -5.42
CA VAL A 159 14.28 4.15 -4.32
C VAL A 159 14.90 2.91 -3.62
N PRO A 160 16.03 3.09 -2.93
CA PRO A 160 16.67 2.00 -2.19
C PRO A 160 15.70 1.41 -1.15
N VAL A 161 15.89 0.13 -0.88
CA VAL A 161 15.04 -0.67 0.00
C VAL A 161 15.90 -1.31 1.07
N ASP A 162 15.68 -0.90 2.32
CA ASP A 162 16.30 -1.52 3.48
C ASP A 162 15.39 -2.61 4.04
N VAL A 163 15.96 -3.62 4.70
CA VAL A 163 15.20 -4.73 5.27
C VAL A 163 15.50 -4.84 6.76
N VAL A 164 14.43 -4.84 7.57
CA VAL A 164 14.50 -5.18 9.00
C VAL A 164 13.74 -6.49 9.20
N GLU A 165 14.46 -7.54 9.60
CA GLU A 165 13.87 -8.84 9.92
C GLU A 165 13.48 -8.89 11.39
N MET A 166 12.28 -9.40 11.67
CA MET A 166 11.75 -9.64 13.01
C MET A 166 11.25 -11.06 13.13
N LYS A 167 11.76 -11.76 14.15
CA LYS A 167 11.39 -13.14 14.47
C LYS A 167 10.23 -13.26 15.44
N GLU A 168 9.98 -12.21 16.23
CA GLU A 168 8.84 -12.13 17.13
C GLU A 168 7.58 -11.71 16.35
N PRO A 169 6.38 -12.18 16.74
CA PRO A 169 5.15 -11.80 16.07
C PRO A 169 4.90 -10.29 16.20
N ILE A 170 4.53 -9.66 15.08
CA ILE A 170 4.28 -8.22 15.02
C ILE A 170 2.81 -7.92 15.29
N ILE A 171 2.57 -7.08 16.31
CA ILE A 171 1.25 -6.60 16.69
C ILE A 171 0.92 -5.32 15.92
N ALA A 172 1.84 -4.36 15.87
CA ALA A 172 1.62 -3.08 15.21
C ALA A 172 2.91 -2.42 14.71
N PHE A 173 2.75 -1.53 13.75
CA PHE A 173 3.80 -0.69 13.18
C PHE A 173 3.30 0.75 13.13
N ALA A 174 4.14 1.71 13.52
CA ALA A 174 3.82 3.13 13.44
C ALA A 174 5.04 3.96 13.03
N TRP A 175 4.88 4.78 11.99
CA TRP A 175 5.85 5.81 11.64
C TRP A 175 5.78 6.99 12.61
N GLU A 176 6.94 7.59 12.91
CA GLU A 176 6.98 8.95 13.45
C GLU A 176 6.38 9.93 12.42
N PRO A 177 5.35 10.71 12.78
CA PRO A 177 4.82 11.73 11.88
C PRO A 177 5.90 12.75 11.54
N ASN A 178 6.07 13.04 10.24
CA ASN A 178 7.01 14.03 9.73
C ASN A 178 8.49 13.75 10.08
N GLY A 179 8.83 12.53 10.50
CA GLY A 179 10.19 12.13 10.84
C GLY A 179 10.65 10.87 10.09
N SER A 180 11.83 10.38 10.47
CA SER A 180 12.51 9.20 9.91
C SER A 180 12.61 8.04 10.90
N LYS A 181 11.93 8.12 12.04
CA LYS A 181 11.86 7.04 13.04
C LYS A 181 10.57 6.24 12.91
N PHE A 182 10.56 5.02 13.40
CA PHE A 182 9.34 4.22 13.53
C PHE A 182 9.39 3.35 14.78
N ALA A 183 8.22 2.95 15.25
CA ALA A 183 8.05 2.05 16.38
C ALA A 183 7.34 0.77 15.94
N VAL A 184 7.73 -0.35 16.54
CA VAL A 184 7.14 -1.67 16.31
C VAL A 184 6.73 -2.27 17.64
N LEU A 185 5.46 -2.64 17.75
CA LEU A 185 4.94 -3.46 18.86
C LEU A 185 5.03 -4.93 18.46
N HIS A 186 5.71 -5.74 19.26
CA HIS A 186 5.95 -7.13 18.96
C HIS A 186 6.03 -8.00 20.23
N GLY A 187 5.94 -9.31 20.05
CA GLY A 187 5.89 -10.29 21.13
C GLY A 187 4.49 -10.88 21.33
N GLU A 188 4.35 -11.74 22.33
CA GLU A 188 3.12 -12.46 22.63
C GLU A 188 2.65 -12.11 24.03
N THR A 189 1.33 -12.04 24.26
CA THR A 189 0.77 -11.80 25.60
C THR A 189 1.27 -12.89 26.57
N PRO A 190 1.81 -12.53 27.76
CA PRO A 190 1.81 -11.19 28.38
C PRO A 190 3.08 -10.34 28.12
N ARG A 191 4.05 -10.83 27.34
CA ARG A 191 5.35 -10.19 27.08
C ARG A 191 5.34 -9.43 25.75
N ILE A 192 4.76 -8.24 25.77
CA ILE A 192 4.79 -7.30 24.65
C ILE A 192 5.96 -6.33 24.84
N SER A 193 6.76 -6.12 23.79
CA SER A 193 7.88 -5.17 23.76
C SER A 193 7.65 -4.11 22.68
N VAL A 194 8.35 -2.96 22.81
CA VAL A 194 8.28 -1.86 21.84
C VAL A 194 9.69 -1.54 21.35
N SER A 195 9.97 -1.83 20.08
CA SER A 195 11.25 -1.48 19.48
C SER A 195 11.14 -0.18 18.68
N PHE A 196 12.05 0.77 18.93
CA PHE A 196 12.17 2.02 18.19
C PHE A 196 13.35 1.97 17.22
N TYR A 197 13.11 2.35 15.97
CA TYR A 197 14.11 2.34 14.91
C TYR A 197 14.29 3.74 14.31
N HIS A 198 15.49 4.02 13.82
CA HIS A 198 15.82 5.24 13.08
C HIS A 198 16.38 4.91 11.70
N VAL A 199 15.71 5.37 10.65
CA VAL A 199 16.22 5.36 9.29
C VAL A 199 17.20 6.52 9.11
N LYS A 200 18.50 6.24 9.10
CA LYS A 200 19.55 7.26 8.92
C LYS A 200 19.76 7.60 7.46
N SER A 201 20.21 8.82 7.19
CA SER A 201 20.52 9.32 5.83
C SER A 201 21.62 8.54 5.11
N ASN A 202 22.44 7.77 5.83
CA ASN A 202 23.56 7.00 5.29
C ASN A 202 23.18 5.58 4.81
N GLY A 203 21.89 5.28 4.63
CA GLY A 203 21.46 3.95 4.22
C GLY A 203 21.27 2.93 5.36
N LYS A 204 21.56 3.29 6.62
CA LYS A 204 21.41 2.35 7.75
C LYS A 204 20.11 2.55 8.51
N ILE A 205 19.58 1.46 9.06
CA ILE A 205 18.50 1.48 10.05
C ILE A 205 19.07 1.01 11.38
N ASP A 206 19.01 1.87 12.39
CA ASP A 206 19.53 1.56 13.72
C ASP A 206 18.37 1.29 14.69
N LEU A 207 18.50 0.24 15.49
CA LEU A 207 17.67 0.01 16.67
C LEU A 207 18.11 0.99 17.77
N ILE A 208 17.20 1.87 18.20
CA ILE A 208 17.46 2.90 19.21
C ILE A 208 17.23 2.33 20.62
N SER A 209 16.13 1.61 20.81
CA SER A 209 15.67 1.12 22.11
C SER A 209 14.66 -0.01 21.91
N LYS A 210 14.60 -0.95 22.87
CA LYS A 210 13.68 -2.10 22.95
C LYS A 210 12.94 -2.06 24.28
#